data_AF-A0AAN9T5K8-F1
#
_entry.id   AF-A0AAN9T5K8-F1
#
_cell.length_a   1.000
_cell.length_b   1.000
_cell.length_c   1.000
_cell.angle_alpha   90.00
_cell.angle_beta   90.00
_cell.angle_gamma   90.00
#
_symmetry.space_group_name_H-M   'P 1'
#
loop_
_entity.id
_entity.type
_entity.pdbx_description
1 polymer ?
#
loop_
_entity_poly.entity_id
_entity_poly.type
_entity_poly.pdbx_seq_one_letter_code
_entity_poly.pdbx_strand_id
1 'polypeptide(L)'
;MRPDGRCYVLPNSNVSSGSEYDEQPVSRTYQYRKVMKPMLERKRRARINRCLDELKELMLTALQSEGENVSKLEKADILEMTVRHLHKLKSQRLGLGPDSMSTDRFLAGFIHCTHEVSQYLHTILQSQNAADLSKMAEPTVEQSSGVKLLQHLACCIRRIEHASYRREDPYLNPYSTPPPSPSPNLSSIADSRSSASPSPTPVWRPW
;
A
#
# COMPACT_ATOMS: atom_id res chain seq x y z
N MET A 1 -23.81 -69.02 32.16
CA MET A 1 -23.50 -68.22 30.95
C MET A 1 -22.02 -68.42 30.63
N ARG A 2 -21.72 -69.13 29.54
CA ARG A 2 -20.44 -69.11 28.79
C ARG A 2 -20.67 -68.19 27.56
N PRO A 3 -19.67 -67.56 26.90
CA PRO A 3 -18.51 -68.27 26.35
C PRO A 3 -17.16 -67.53 26.26
N ASP A 4 -16.10 -68.34 26.16
CA ASP A 4 -14.70 -68.03 25.87
C ASP A 4 -14.50 -67.39 24.48
N GLY A 5 -13.68 -66.33 24.41
CA GLY A 5 -13.26 -65.66 23.17
C GLY A 5 -11.85 -66.03 22.68
N ARG A 6 -11.33 -67.22 23.04
CA ARG A 6 -10.07 -67.72 22.47
C ARG A 6 -10.33 -68.38 21.11
N CYS A 7 -10.11 -67.63 20.04
CA CYS A 7 -10.00 -68.21 18.70
C CYS A 7 -8.68 -68.99 18.59
N TYR A 8 -8.79 -70.31 18.49
CA TYR A 8 -7.67 -71.20 18.18
C TYR A 8 -7.26 -70.99 16.72
N VAL A 9 -5.96 -70.77 16.49
CA VAL A 9 -5.37 -70.84 15.16
C VAL A 9 -5.17 -72.32 14.84
N LEU A 10 -5.89 -72.84 13.83
CA LEU A 10 -5.57 -74.12 13.21
C LEU A 10 -4.76 -73.85 11.93
N PRO A 11 -3.67 -74.59 11.67
CA PRO A 11 -2.97 -74.50 10.40
C PRO A 11 -3.72 -75.34 9.37
N ASN A 12 -4.14 -74.74 8.27
CA ASN A 12 -4.65 -75.49 7.12
C ASN A 12 -3.50 -75.73 6.15
N SER A 13 -3.05 -76.98 6.09
CA SER A 13 -2.15 -77.48 5.05
C SER A 13 -2.91 -77.61 3.74
N ASN A 14 -2.59 -76.80 2.75
CA ASN A 14 -2.83 -77.17 1.36
C ASN A 14 -1.74 -76.64 0.42
N VAL A 15 -1.44 -77.49 -0.56
CA VAL A 15 -0.29 -77.51 -1.47
C VAL A 15 -0.37 -76.41 -2.56
N SER A 16 0.82 -76.08 -3.08
CA SER A 16 1.17 -75.33 -4.30
C SER A 16 0.06 -74.92 -5.27
N SER A 17 0.08 -73.65 -5.69
CA SER A 17 0.17 -73.22 -7.11
C SER A 17 0.14 -71.69 -7.20
N GLY A 18 0.94 -71.13 -8.12
CA GLY A 18 1.18 -69.70 -8.24
C GLY A 18 -0.07 -68.86 -8.48
N SER A 19 -0.03 -67.62 -7.97
CA SER A 19 -0.92 -66.55 -8.38
C SER A 19 -0.08 -65.28 -8.55
N GLU A 20 0.34 -65.08 -9.80
CA GLU A 20 0.19 -63.82 -10.54
C GLU A 20 -0.33 -62.66 -9.68
N TYR A 21 0.56 -61.70 -9.38
CA TYR A 21 0.21 -60.45 -8.72
C TYR A 21 -0.65 -59.63 -9.69
N ASP A 22 -1.96 -59.72 -9.54
CA ASP A 22 -2.93 -58.89 -10.25
C ASP A 22 -2.86 -57.46 -9.65
N GLU A 23 -2.01 -56.63 -10.22
CA GLU A 23 -1.88 -55.22 -9.87
C GLU A 23 -3.13 -54.47 -10.39
N GLN A 24 -4.23 -54.52 -9.62
CA GLN A 24 -5.46 -53.80 -9.96
C GLN A 24 -5.17 -52.30 -10.20
N PRO A 25 -5.70 -51.69 -11.28
CA PRO A 25 -5.36 -50.32 -11.64
C PRO A 25 -5.83 -49.35 -10.55
N VAL A 26 -4.87 -48.74 -9.87
CA VAL A 26 -5.08 -47.73 -8.84
C VAL A 26 -6.04 -46.66 -9.39
N SER A 27 -7.20 -46.47 -8.76
CA SER A 27 -8.21 -45.57 -9.28
C SER A 27 -7.65 -44.16 -9.54
N ARG A 28 -8.07 -43.51 -10.64
CA ARG A 28 -7.60 -42.15 -10.99
C ARG A 28 -7.73 -41.17 -9.82
N THR A 29 -8.80 -41.29 -9.04
CA THR A 29 -9.02 -40.48 -7.83
C THR A 29 -7.99 -40.74 -6.74
N TYR A 30 -7.61 -42.00 -6.50
CA TYR A 30 -6.57 -42.35 -5.54
C TYR A 30 -5.20 -41.86 -6.00
N GLN A 31 -4.84 -42.08 -7.27
CA GLN A 31 -3.59 -41.57 -7.85
C GLN A 31 -3.49 -40.04 -7.70
N TYR A 32 -4.59 -39.33 -7.96
CA TYR A 32 -4.63 -37.88 -7.78
C TYR A 32 -4.42 -37.47 -6.32
N ARG A 33 -5.15 -38.06 -5.36
CA ARG A 33 -5.09 -37.68 -3.94
C ARG A 33 -3.75 -38.01 -3.29
N LYS A 34 -3.15 -39.14 -3.66
CA LYS A 34 -1.94 -39.67 -2.99
C LYS A 34 -0.63 -39.29 -3.68
N VAL A 35 -0.65 -39.04 -4.98
CA VAL A 35 0.57 -38.75 -5.75
C VAL A 35 0.50 -37.36 -6.34
N MET A 36 -0.48 -37.08 -7.20
CA MET A 36 -0.53 -35.83 -7.96
C MET A 36 -0.68 -34.60 -7.05
N LYS A 37 -1.62 -34.62 -6.11
CA LYS A 37 -1.91 -33.49 -5.22
C LYS A 37 -0.71 -33.13 -4.32
N PRO A 38 -0.04 -34.09 -3.63
CA PRO A 38 1.20 -33.78 -2.89
C PRO A 38 2.33 -33.24 -3.79
N MET A 39 2.49 -33.79 -5.00
CA MET A 39 3.51 -33.29 -5.94
C MET A 39 3.23 -31.86 -6.40
N LEU A 40 1.99 -31.54 -6.75
CA LEU A 40 1.58 -30.20 -7.16
C LEU A 40 1.75 -29.17 -6.04
N GLU A 41 1.43 -29.54 -4.80
CA GLU A 41 1.64 -28.66 -3.65
C GLU A 41 3.13 -28.43 -3.38
N ARG A 42 3.98 -29.46 -3.52
CA ARG A 42 5.44 -29.28 -3.44
C ARG A 42 5.93 -28.30 -4.51
N LYS A 43 5.46 -28.43 -5.76
CA LYS A 43 5.80 -27.52 -6.86
C LYS A 43 5.32 -26.09 -6.58
N ARG A 44 4.11 -25.93 -6.04
CA ARG A 44 3.56 -24.62 -5.63
C ARG A 44 4.42 -23.98 -4.53
N ARG A 45 4.77 -24.72 -3.47
CA ARG A 45 5.64 -24.24 -2.38
C ARG A 45 7.02 -23.85 -2.86
N ALA A 46 7.63 -24.64 -3.74
CA ALA A 46 8.92 -24.31 -4.34
C ALA A 46 8.86 -22.99 -5.11
N ARG A 47 7.80 -22.76 -5.90
CA ARG A 47 7.59 -21.49 -6.60
C ARG A 47 7.44 -20.32 -5.63
N ILE A 48 6.63 -20.46 -4.58
CA ILE A 48 6.42 -19.39 -3.59
C ILE A 48 7.75 -19.01 -2.90
N ASN A 49 8.54 -20.00 -2.50
CA ASN A 49 9.81 -19.72 -1.83
C ASN A 49 10.80 -19.02 -2.77
N ARG A 50 10.90 -19.42 -4.04
CA ARG A 50 11.75 -18.71 -5.02
C ARG A 50 11.36 -17.24 -5.14
N CYS A 51 10.07 -16.95 -5.28
CA CYS A 51 9.61 -15.55 -5.34
C CYS A 51 9.91 -14.78 -4.05
N LEU A 52 9.85 -15.41 -2.88
CA LEU A 52 10.23 -14.76 -1.62
C LEU A 52 11.73 -14.49 -1.53
N ASP A 53 12.57 -15.40 -2.04
CA ASP A 53 14.02 -15.22 -2.08
C ASP A 53 14.39 -14.06 -3.02
N GLU A 54 13.78 -14.01 -4.21
CA GLU A 54 13.93 -12.89 -5.16
C GLU A 54 13.47 -11.56 -4.54
N LEU A 55 12.32 -11.54 -3.85
CA LEU A 55 11.84 -10.35 -3.15
C LEU A 55 12.82 -9.89 -2.06
N LYS A 56 13.40 -10.82 -1.30
CA LYS A 56 14.40 -10.51 -0.28
C LYS A 56 15.64 -9.84 -0.88
N GLU A 57 16.11 -10.32 -2.03
CA GLU A 57 17.26 -9.74 -2.75
C GLU A 57 16.97 -8.33 -3.26
N LEU A 58 15.77 -8.12 -3.84
CA LEU A 58 15.34 -6.78 -4.27
C LEU A 58 15.25 -5.82 -3.08
N MET A 59 14.72 -6.28 -1.94
CA MET A 59 14.65 -5.47 -0.72
C MET A 59 16.03 -5.19 -0.12
N LEU A 60 16.97 -6.15 -0.14
CA LEU A 60 18.36 -5.93 0.28
C LEU A 60 18.98 -4.75 -0.47
N THR A 61 18.77 -4.71 -1.78
CA THR A 61 19.28 -3.64 -2.65
C THR A 61 18.57 -2.31 -2.38
N ALA A 62 17.25 -2.33 -2.23
CA ALA A 62 16.44 -1.12 -2.08
C ALA A 62 16.58 -0.44 -0.71
N LEU A 63 16.77 -1.23 0.36
CA LEU A 63 16.84 -0.75 1.75
C LEU A 63 18.26 -0.64 2.31
N GLN A 64 19.28 -0.97 1.51
CA GLN A 64 20.69 -0.80 1.89
C GLN A 64 21.02 0.66 2.28
N SER A 65 20.35 1.63 1.65
CA SER A 65 20.50 3.06 1.98
C SER A 65 19.76 3.48 3.27
N GLU A 66 18.80 2.68 3.73
CA GLU A 66 17.99 2.94 4.93
C GLU A 66 18.58 2.28 6.18
N GLY A 67 19.69 1.53 6.05
CA GLY A 67 20.39 0.89 7.17
C GLY A 67 19.69 -0.33 7.76
N GLU A 68 18.68 -0.86 7.07
CA GLU A 68 17.88 -1.99 7.56
C GLU A 68 18.56 -3.34 7.26
N ASN A 69 18.65 -4.21 8.27
CA ASN A 69 19.35 -5.50 8.15
C ASN A 69 18.48 -6.57 7.50
N VAL A 70 18.36 -6.52 6.18
CA VAL A 70 17.45 -7.38 5.41
C VAL A 70 17.88 -8.88 5.42
N SER A 71 19.14 -9.19 5.77
CA SER A 71 19.67 -10.56 5.81
C SER A 71 18.93 -11.49 6.79
N LYS A 72 18.32 -10.94 7.84
CA LYS A 72 17.63 -11.70 8.92
C LYS A 72 16.10 -11.68 8.85
N LEU A 73 15.49 -11.08 7.83
CA LEU A 73 14.04 -10.96 7.77
C LEU A 73 13.32 -12.32 7.70
N GLU A 74 12.24 -12.43 8.47
CA GLU A 74 11.30 -13.54 8.38
C GLU A 74 10.38 -13.40 7.16
N LYS A 75 9.60 -14.45 6.86
CA LYS A 75 8.69 -14.42 5.69
C LYS A 75 7.63 -13.32 5.79
N ALA A 76 7.14 -13.05 6.99
CA ALA A 76 6.17 -11.98 7.21
C ALA A 76 6.81 -10.60 6.98
N ASP A 77 8.00 -10.38 7.52
CA ASP A 77 8.74 -9.12 7.35
C ASP A 77 9.09 -8.84 5.89
N ILE A 78 9.54 -9.86 5.13
CA ILE A 78 9.81 -9.72 3.69
C ILE A 78 8.57 -9.17 2.97
N LEU A 79 7.38 -9.71 3.28
CA LEU A 79 6.13 -9.28 2.67
C LEU A 79 5.74 -7.88 3.13
N GLU A 80 5.83 -7.59 4.42
CA GLU A 80 5.50 -6.28 4.97
C GLU A 80 6.39 -5.18 4.38
N MET A 81 7.70 -5.40 4.37
CA MET A 81 8.65 -4.43 3.84
C MET A 81 8.47 -4.20 2.35
N THR A 82 8.21 -5.27 1.60
CA THR A 82 7.90 -5.16 0.17
C THR A 82 6.65 -4.31 -0.05
N VAL A 83 5.58 -4.53 0.71
CA VAL A 83 4.33 -3.75 0.60
C VAL A 83 4.58 -2.28 0.94
N ARG A 84 5.29 -1.99 2.04
CA ARG A 84 5.67 -0.63 2.43
C ARG A 84 6.47 0.07 1.33
N HIS A 85 7.44 -0.64 0.74
CA HIS A 85 8.25 -0.13 -0.36
C HIS A 85 7.42 0.14 -1.62
N LEU A 86 6.49 -0.75 -1.98
CA LEU A 86 5.58 -0.55 -3.11
C LEU A 86 4.66 0.65 -2.90
N HIS A 87 4.16 0.86 -1.68
CA HIS A 87 3.41 2.07 -1.34
C HIS A 87 4.26 3.33 -1.51
N LYS A 88 5.50 3.33 -1.01
CA LYS A 88 6.45 4.43 -1.20
C LYS A 88 6.72 4.73 -2.68
N LEU A 89 6.96 3.70 -3.49
CA LEU A 89 7.15 3.83 -4.94
C LEU A 89 5.91 4.36 -5.65
N LYS A 90 4.72 3.88 -5.29
CA LYS A 90 3.45 4.36 -5.86
C LYS A 90 3.24 5.83 -5.53
N SER A 91 3.49 6.23 -4.29
CA SER A 91 3.49 7.63 -3.87
C SER A 91 4.45 8.45 -4.73
N GLN A 92 5.71 8.02 -4.85
CA GLN A 92 6.72 8.73 -5.62
C GLN A 92 6.34 8.87 -7.11
N ARG A 93 5.81 7.81 -7.74
CA ARG A 93 5.41 7.82 -9.16
C ARG A 93 4.18 8.68 -9.43
N LEU A 94 3.21 8.70 -8.51
CA LEU A 94 2.01 9.54 -8.65
C LEU A 94 2.23 10.98 -8.18
N GLY A 95 3.42 11.31 -7.68
CA GLY A 95 3.68 12.61 -7.05
C GLY A 95 2.91 12.83 -5.74
N LEU A 96 2.37 11.75 -5.17
CA LEU A 96 1.63 11.68 -3.91
C LEU A 96 2.52 11.20 -2.74
N GLY A 97 3.81 10.93 -3.00
CA GLY A 97 4.83 10.85 -1.96
C GLY A 97 5.01 12.23 -1.36
N PRO A 98 5.48 12.32 -0.09
CA PRO A 98 5.29 13.49 0.78
C PRO A 98 5.34 14.73 -0.08
N ASP A 99 4.19 15.42 -0.17
CA ASP A 99 3.81 16.37 -1.21
C ASP A 99 4.81 17.53 -1.41
N SER A 100 5.90 17.55 -0.63
CA SER A 100 7.18 18.20 -0.88
C SER A 100 7.66 18.09 -2.32
N MET A 101 7.83 16.92 -2.95
CA MET A 101 8.51 16.85 -4.26
C MET A 101 7.77 17.56 -5.42
N SER A 102 6.44 17.60 -5.39
CA SER A 102 5.63 18.34 -6.38
C SER A 102 5.56 19.83 -6.03
N THR A 103 5.40 20.14 -4.75
CA THR A 103 5.33 21.52 -4.24
C THR A 103 6.67 22.24 -4.31
N ASP A 104 7.78 21.57 -4.02
CA ASP A 104 9.16 22.06 -4.11
C ASP A 104 9.54 22.30 -5.56
N ARG A 105 9.13 21.42 -6.48
CA ARG A 105 9.37 21.61 -7.92
C ARG A 105 8.56 22.80 -8.45
N PHE A 106 7.31 22.94 -8.01
CA PHE A 106 6.48 24.09 -8.32
C PHE A 106 7.07 25.38 -7.73
N LEU A 107 7.48 25.37 -6.45
CA LEU A 107 8.08 26.49 -5.74
C LEU A 107 9.39 26.91 -6.41
N ALA A 108 10.24 25.96 -6.78
CA ALA A 108 11.47 26.22 -7.53
C ALA A 108 11.18 26.91 -8.88
N GLY A 109 10.19 26.42 -9.63
CA GLY A 109 9.75 27.06 -10.88
C GLY A 109 9.15 28.45 -10.66
N PHE A 110 8.40 28.63 -9.57
CA PHE A 110 7.85 29.93 -9.17
C PHE A 110 8.96 30.91 -8.83
N ILE A 111 9.91 30.53 -7.96
CA ILE A 111 11.08 31.35 -7.60
C ILE A 111 11.85 31.74 -8.85
N HIS A 112 12.13 30.79 -9.75
CA HIS A 112 12.82 31.07 -11.02
C HIS A 112 12.08 32.13 -11.85
N CYS A 113 10.76 31.99 -12.00
CA CYS A 113 9.93 32.97 -12.70
C CYS A 113 9.99 34.36 -12.02
N THR A 114 9.88 34.41 -10.69
CA THR A 114 9.96 35.68 -9.95
C THR A 114 11.31 36.37 -10.11
N HIS A 115 12.40 35.60 -10.18
CA HIS A 115 13.74 36.12 -10.42
C HIS A 115 13.86 36.71 -11.83
N GLU A 116 13.38 36.01 -12.87
CA GLU A 116 13.33 36.52 -14.24
C GLU A 116 12.52 37.83 -14.34
N VAL A 117 11.36 37.90 -13.68
CA VAL A 117 10.57 39.14 -13.60
C VAL A 117 11.36 40.27 -12.94
N SER A 118 12.10 39.98 -11.87
CA SER A 118 12.96 40.96 -11.20
C SER A 118 14.08 41.47 -12.11
N GLN A 119 14.74 40.58 -12.87
CA GLN A 119 15.80 40.95 -13.81
C GLN A 119 15.26 41.79 -14.97
N TYR A 120 14.10 41.40 -15.52
CA TYR A 120 13.42 42.14 -16.58
C TYR A 120 13.05 43.56 -16.14
N LEU A 121 12.45 43.69 -14.95
CA LEU A 121 12.12 45.01 -14.38
C LEU A 121 13.37 45.83 -14.11
N HIS A 122 14.45 45.24 -13.58
CA HIS A 122 15.71 45.94 -13.37
C HIS A 122 16.29 46.47 -14.69
N THR A 123 16.27 45.65 -15.74
CA THR A 123 16.77 46.02 -17.08
C THR A 123 15.98 47.19 -17.66
N ILE A 124 14.64 47.18 -17.57
CA ILE A 124 13.79 48.27 -18.04
C ILE A 124 14.02 49.56 -17.23
N LEU A 125 14.12 49.45 -15.91
CA LEU A 125 14.29 50.62 -15.05
C LEU A 125 15.69 51.23 -15.20
N GLN A 126 16.72 50.40 -15.44
CA GLN A 126 18.08 50.87 -15.69
C GLN A 126 18.24 51.47 -17.09
N SER A 127 17.57 50.91 -18.11
CA SER A 127 17.59 51.46 -19.46
C SER A 127 16.91 52.83 -19.55
N GLN A 128 15.87 53.07 -18.74
CA GLN A 128 15.21 54.38 -18.68
C GLN A 128 16.06 55.47 -18.01
N ASN A 129 16.96 55.12 -17.09
CA ASN A 129 17.89 56.08 -16.49
C ASN A 129 19.07 56.44 -17.43
N ALA A 130 19.33 55.64 -18.47
CA ALA A 130 20.40 55.88 -19.45
C ALA A 130 19.89 56.53 -20.76
N ALA A 131 18.58 56.46 -21.04
CA ALA A 131 17.98 56.96 -22.26
C ALA A 131 17.42 58.38 -22.08
N ASP A 132 18.30 59.36 -21.86
CA ASP A 132 17.98 60.79 -22.02
C ASP A 132 18.22 61.27 -23.46
N LEU A 133 18.27 60.36 -24.44
CA LEU A 133 18.38 60.74 -25.85
C LEU A 133 17.62 59.80 -26.80
N SER A 134 16.49 60.34 -27.28
CA SER A 134 15.71 59.96 -28.46
C SER A 134 14.69 58.82 -28.35
N LYS A 135 13.42 59.28 -28.26
CA LYS A 135 12.22 58.86 -29.01
C LYS A 135 11.77 57.39 -28.95
N MET A 136 10.45 57.26 -28.73
CA MET A 136 9.59 56.06 -28.70
C MET A 136 9.48 55.38 -27.32
N ALA A 137 8.89 56.04 -26.32
CA ALA A 137 8.68 55.48 -24.99
C ALA A 137 7.19 55.17 -24.70
N GLU A 138 6.81 53.90 -24.81
CA GLU A 138 5.97 53.16 -23.86
C GLU A 138 6.37 51.68 -23.98
N PRO A 139 6.48 50.91 -22.88
CA PRO A 139 5.69 51.00 -21.67
C PRO A 139 6.50 51.57 -20.50
N THR A 140 6.08 52.70 -19.96
CA THR A 140 6.56 53.19 -18.67
C THR A 140 5.95 52.32 -17.57
N VAL A 141 6.59 51.20 -17.26
CA VAL A 141 6.31 50.50 -16.01
C VAL A 141 6.70 51.45 -14.88
N GLU A 142 5.69 52.00 -14.20
CA GLU A 142 5.89 52.91 -13.07
C GLU A 142 6.77 52.20 -12.03
N GLN A 143 7.86 52.83 -11.59
CA GLN A 143 8.80 52.24 -10.61
C GLN A 143 8.08 51.70 -9.36
N SER A 144 7.00 52.38 -8.93
CA SER A 144 6.19 51.96 -7.79
C SER A 144 5.41 50.66 -8.05
N SER A 145 4.97 50.43 -9.28
CA SER A 145 4.23 49.23 -9.68
C SER A 145 5.11 47.98 -9.70
N GLY A 146 6.36 48.11 -10.15
CA GLY A 146 7.35 47.04 -10.14
C GLY A 146 7.71 46.58 -8.72
N VAL A 147 7.90 47.52 -7.80
CA VAL A 147 8.18 47.21 -6.38
C VAL A 147 6.99 46.49 -5.73
N LYS A 148 5.76 46.97 -5.97
CA LYS A 148 4.53 46.33 -5.46
C LYS A 148 4.37 44.90 -5.99
N LEU A 149 4.67 44.67 -7.27
CA LEU A 149 4.64 43.34 -7.87
C LEU A 149 5.66 42.41 -7.21
N LEU A 150 6.92 42.83 -7.09
CA LEU A 150 7.97 42.03 -6.46
C LEU A 150 7.64 41.72 -4.98
N GLN A 151 7.08 42.68 -4.25
CA GLN A 151 6.63 42.47 -2.88
C GLN A 151 5.46 41.47 -2.80
N HIS A 152 4.52 41.52 -3.74
CA HIS A 152 3.44 40.54 -3.83
C HIS A 152 3.98 39.14 -4.14
N LEU A 153 4.92 39.01 -5.07
CA LEU A 153 5.55 37.75 -5.43
C LEU A 153 6.31 37.13 -4.24
N ALA A 154 7.06 37.94 -3.49
CA ALA A 154 7.73 37.52 -2.26
C ALA A 154 6.73 37.04 -1.17
N CYS A 155 5.58 37.72 -1.06
CA CYS A 155 4.50 37.28 -0.16
C CYS A 155 3.88 35.94 -0.61
N CYS A 156 3.70 35.75 -1.92
CA CYS A 156 3.22 34.50 -2.50
C CYS A 156 4.17 33.33 -2.23
N ILE A 157 5.49 33.52 -2.35
CA ILE A 157 6.51 32.50 -2.01
C ILE A 157 6.32 32.01 -0.57
N ARG A 158 6.31 32.93 0.40
CA ARG A 158 6.11 32.61 1.82
C ARG A 158 4.79 31.88 2.09
N ARG A 159 3.74 32.23 1.35
CA ARG A 159 2.42 31.60 1.53
C ARG A 159 2.40 30.17 0.98
N ILE A 160 3.10 29.92 -0.13
CA ILE A 160 3.29 28.58 -0.70
C ILE A 160 4.12 27.71 0.25
N GLU A 161 5.23 28.26 0.78
CA GLU A 161 6.06 27.59 1.80
C GLU A 161 5.26 27.26 3.07
N HIS A 162 4.48 28.20 3.60
CA HIS A 162 3.68 27.93 4.80
C HIS A 162 2.57 26.90 4.54
N ALA A 163 2.06 26.80 3.31
CA ALA A 163 1.08 25.79 2.92
C ALA A 163 1.70 24.39 2.77
N SER A 164 2.98 24.27 2.40
CA SER A 164 3.69 22.99 2.40
C SER A 164 4.02 22.53 3.82
N TYR A 165 4.48 23.43 4.70
CA TYR A 165 4.78 23.06 6.10
C TYR A 165 3.54 22.67 6.92
N ARG A 166 2.36 23.24 6.63
CA ARG A 166 1.10 22.91 7.33
C ARG A 166 0.54 21.50 7.04
N ARG A 167 1.02 20.80 6.00
CA ARG A 167 0.59 19.41 5.73
C ARG A 167 1.41 18.37 6.49
N GLU A 168 2.63 18.71 6.90
CA GLU A 168 3.56 17.82 7.58
C GLU A 168 3.36 17.83 9.11
N ASP A 169 2.10 17.87 9.57
CA ASP A 169 1.79 17.75 11.01
C ASP A 169 1.05 16.42 11.25
N PRO A 170 1.75 15.34 11.65
CA PRO A 170 1.16 14.01 11.82
C PRO A 170 0.16 13.90 12.99
N TYR A 171 -0.08 14.98 13.75
CA TYR A 171 -0.71 14.88 15.08
C TYR A 171 -2.08 15.57 15.24
N LEU A 172 -2.70 16.11 14.20
CA LEU A 172 -4.06 16.67 14.29
C LEU A 172 -5.06 15.84 13.48
N ASN A 173 -5.50 14.73 14.07
CA ASN A 173 -6.65 13.95 13.63
C ASN A 173 -7.93 14.56 14.26
N PRO A 174 -8.85 15.21 13.52
CA PRO A 174 -10.06 15.83 14.10
C PRO A 174 -11.19 14.83 14.40
N TYR A 175 -10.99 13.53 14.16
CA TYR A 175 -12.03 12.51 14.35
C TYR A 175 -11.59 11.47 15.37
N SER A 176 -11.66 11.81 16.66
CA SER A 176 -11.73 10.84 17.76
C SER A 176 -12.33 11.48 19.01
N THR A 177 -13.58 11.92 18.90
CA THR A 177 -14.49 11.94 20.06
C THR A 177 -15.51 10.83 19.84
N PRO A 178 -15.52 9.75 20.65
CA PRO A 178 -16.62 8.81 20.62
C PRO A 178 -17.90 9.52 21.06
N PRO A 179 -19.06 9.23 20.46
CA PRO A 179 -20.32 9.81 20.91
C PRO A 179 -20.63 9.32 22.33
N PRO A 180 -21.23 10.17 23.21
CA PRO A 180 -21.66 9.73 24.52
C PRO A 180 -22.77 8.67 24.39
N SER A 181 -22.67 7.62 25.20
CA SER A 181 -23.65 6.52 25.27
C SER A 181 -25.03 7.01 25.69
N PRO A 182 -26.13 6.49 25.13
CA PRO A 182 -27.47 6.85 25.58
C PRO A 182 -27.79 6.15 26.91
N SER A 183 -28.20 6.93 27.91
CA SER A 183 -28.74 6.46 29.20
C SER A 183 -30.08 5.71 29.01
N PRO A 184 -30.43 4.75 29.90
CA PRO A 184 -31.65 3.99 29.76
C PRO A 184 -32.84 4.83 30.25
N ASN A 185 -33.83 5.06 29.40
CA ASN A 185 -35.11 5.62 29.83
C ASN A 185 -36.12 4.48 29.97
N LEU A 186 -36.57 4.29 31.21
CA LEU A 186 -37.56 3.30 31.62
C LEU A 186 -38.95 3.85 31.31
N SER A 187 -39.65 3.32 30.30
CA SER A 187 -41.11 3.52 30.17
C SER A 187 -41.78 2.39 29.36
N SER A 188 -42.53 1.57 30.11
CA SER A 188 -43.85 1.00 29.79
C SER A 188 -44.11 0.34 28.42
N ILE A 189 -44.14 -0.99 28.46
CA ILE A 189 -45.24 -1.90 28.06
C ILE A 189 -46.35 -1.26 27.21
N ALA A 190 -46.48 -1.74 25.98
CA ALA A 190 -47.76 -2.15 25.38
C ALA A 190 -47.51 -3.07 24.16
N ASP A 191 -48.29 -4.15 24.10
CA ASP A 191 -48.34 -5.20 23.09
C ASP A 191 -48.49 -4.72 21.64
N SER A 192 -47.92 -5.49 20.70
CA SER A 192 -48.70 -6.14 19.64
C SER A 192 -47.87 -7.09 18.78
N ARG A 193 -48.39 -8.33 18.68
CA ARG A 193 -48.08 -9.41 17.74
C ARG A 193 -47.76 -8.90 16.32
N SER A 194 -46.72 -9.47 15.69
CA SER A 194 -46.84 -10.15 14.38
C SER A 194 -45.56 -10.86 13.97
N SER A 195 -45.78 -12.05 13.44
CA SER A 195 -44.87 -13.03 12.84
C SER A 195 -44.10 -12.52 11.61
N ALA A 196 -42.82 -12.85 11.51
CA ALA A 196 -42.15 -13.34 10.29
C ALA A 196 -40.66 -13.63 10.55
N SER A 197 -40.24 -14.88 10.33
CA SER A 197 -38.83 -15.26 10.21
C SER A 197 -38.22 -14.70 8.92
N PRO A 198 -36.93 -14.34 8.92
CA PRO A 198 -36.11 -14.48 7.72
C PRO A 198 -34.98 -15.51 7.91
N SER A 199 -34.74 -16.22 6.83
CA SER A 199 -33.76 -17.27 6.58
C SER A 199 -32.30 -16.88 6.90
N PRO A 200 -31.41 -17.86 7.16
CA PRO A 200 -30.00 -17.61 7.40
C PRO A 200 -29.26 -17.30 6.08
N THR A 201 -28.53 -16.20 6.07
CA THR A 201 -27.59 -15.84 4.99
C THR A 201 -26.37 -16.77 5.01
N PRO A 202 -25.78 -17.08 3.84
CA PRO A 202 -24.67 -18.01 3.73
C PRO A 202 -23.36 -17.33 4.15
N VAL A 203 -22.80 -17.74 5.29
CA VAL A 203 -21.45 -17.35 5.70
C VAL A 203 -20.45 -18.10 4.82
N TRP A 204 -19.66 -17.33 4.06
CA TRP A 204 -18.52 -17.81 3.29
C TRP A 204 -17.46 -18.45 4.21
N ARG A 205 -16.93 -19.61 3.84
CA ARG A 205 -15.82 -20.28 4.55
C ARG A 205 -14.69 -20.63 3.55
N PRO A 206 -13.45 -20.15 3.76
CA PRO A 206 -12.30 -20.66 3.04
C PRO A 206 -11.91 -22.04 3.60
N TRP A 207 -11.53 -22.92 2.68
CA TRP A 207 -10.98 -24.28 2.90
C TRP A 207 -9.74 -24.31 3.78
#